data_AF-W2T1L4-F1
#
_entry.id   AF-W2T1L4-F1
#
_cell.length_a   1.000
_cell.length_b   1.000
_cell.length_c   1.000
_cell.angle_alpha   90.00
_cell.angle_beta   90.00
_cell.angle_gamma   90.00
#
_symmetry.space_group_name_H-M   'P 1'
#
loop_
_entity.id
_entity.type
_entity.pdbx_description
1 polymer ?
#
loop_
_entity_poly.entity_id
_entity_poly.type
_entity_poly.pdbx_seq_one_letter_code
_entity_poly.pdbx_strand_id
1 'polypeptide(L)'
;MNIYKRAATVGNSYVFIQVDFILLPDYDGGMENWGHILLSENLATYGDDAHLTYVIAHELAHHWIGNKATVDRWRWICLQV
;
A
#
# COMPACT_ATOMS: atom_id res chain seq x y z
N MET A 1 -22.37 -4.67 14.64
CA MET A 1 -21.55 -4.75 13.41
C MET A 1 -20.10 -4.66 13.84
N ASN A 2 -19.39 -5.78 13.79
CA ASN A 2 -18.28 -6.08 14.69
C ASN A 2 -17.00 -5.30 14.36
N ILE A 3 -16.67 -4.37 15.26
CA ILE A 3 -15.35 -4.07 15.80
C ILE A 3 -14.23 -5.05 15.37
N TYR A 4 -13.41 -4.64 14.39
CA TYR A 4 -12.12 -5.26 14.08
C TYR A 4 -11.13 -4.97 15.22
N LYS A 5 -11.25 -5.72 16.32
CA LYS A 5 -10.16 -5.90 17.29
C LYS A 5 -9.55 -7.27 17.07
N ARG A 6 -8.33 -7.31 16.50
CA ARG A 6 -7.37 -8.38 16.80
C ARG A 6 -5.93 -7.93 16.52
N ALA A 7 -5.39 -7.12 17.42
CA ALA A 7 -3.96 -7.13 17.70
C ALA A 7 -3.76 -7.75 19.09
N ALA A 8 -3.29 -9.00 19.10
CA ALA A 8 -2.81 -9.75 20.26
C ALA A 8 -1.70 -10.65 19.68
N THR A 9 -0.47 -10.76 20.18
CA THR A 9 0.06 -10.67 21.56
C THR A 9 1.59 -10.48 21.52
N VAL A 10 2.12 -9.74 22.51
CA VAL A 10 3.43 -9.76 23.18
C VAL A 10 4.57 -10.67 22.66
N GLY A 11 5.75 -10.05 22.45
CA GLY A 11 7.08 -10.68 22.53
C GLY A 11 7.72 -11.02 21.18
N ASN A 12 8.86 -10.39 20.85
CA ASN A 12 9.78 -10.72 19.73
C ASN A 12 9.17 -11.51 18.55
N SER A 13 8.12 -10.97 17.95
CA SER A 13 7.41 -11.57 16.81
C SER A 13 7.46 -10.55 15.69
N TYR A 14 7.96 -10.95 14.52
CA TYR A 14 7.93 -10.11 13.32
C TYR A 14 6.48 -9.62 13.13
N VAL A 15 6.27 -8.32 13.31
CA VAL A 15 4.95 -7.70 13.15
C VAL A 15 4.63 -7.77 11.67
N PHE A 16 3.89 -8.79 11.25
CA PHE A 16 3.35 -8.85 9.91
C PHE A 16 2.28 -7.76 9.82
N ILE A 17 2.58 -6.70 9.08
CA ILE A 17 1.60 -5.65 8.78
C ILE A 17 0.61 -6.31 7.82
N GLN A 18 -0.62 -6.54 8.28
CA GLN A 18 -1.71 -6.84 7.35
C GLN A 18 -1.87 -5.64 6.42
N VAL A 19 -1.93 -5.89 5.11
CA VAL A 19 -2.15 -4.88 4.10
C VAL A 19 -3.52 -5.13 3.47
N ASP A 20 -4.40 -4.15 3.59
CA ASP A 20 -5.69 -4.17 2.93
C ASP A 20 -5.61 -3.39 1.61
N PHE A 21 -6.28 -3.89 0.57
CA PHE A 21 -6.42 -3.18 -0.71
C PHE A 21 -7.82 -2.59 -0.82
N ILE A 22 -7.89 -1.30 -1.13
CA ILE A 22 -9.13 -0.55 -1.26
C ILE A 22 -9.25 -0.08 -2.71
N LEU A 23 -10.26 -0.57 -3.42
CA LEU A 23 -10.56 -0.13 -4.77
C LEU A 23 -11.36 1.16 -4.72
N LEU A 24 -10.90 2.19 -5.44
CA LEU A 24 -11.57 3.48 -5.53
C LEU A 24 -12.15 3.72 -6.93
N PRO A 25 -13.44 4.08 -7.05
CA PRO A 25 -14.01 4.57 -8.30
C PRO A 25 -13.44 5.96 -8.63
N ASP A 26 -13.37 6.29 -9.91
CA ASP A 26 -12.86 7.59 -10.42
C ASP A 26 -11.45 7.96 -9.92
N TYR A 27 -10.62 6.95 -9.68
CA TYR A 27 -9.22 7.07 -9.29
C TYR A 27 -8.32 6.39 -10.33
N ASP A 28 -7.12 6.93 -10.53
CA ASP A 28 -6.13 6.37 -11.45
C ASP A 28 -4.80 6.12 -10.71
N GLY A 29 -4.17 4.99 -11.00
CA GLY A 29 -2.95 4.53 -10.33
C GLY A 29 -3.17 3.84 -8.97
N GLY A 30 -2.19 4.03 -8.08
CA GLY A 30 -2.14 3.50 -6.72
C GLY A 30 -1.58 4.53 -5.73
N MET A 31 -1.80 4.27 -4.44
CA MET A 31 -1.26 5.10 -3.35
C MET A 31 -0.87 4.22 -2.15
N GLU A 32 0.30 4.52 -1.58
CA GLU A 32 1.04 3.69 -0.65
C GLU A 32 0.66 3.81 0.82
N ASN A 33 -0.58 4.21 1.14
CA ASN A 33 -0.96 4.47 2.53
C ASN A 33 -0.64 3.27 3.44
N TRP A 34 0.00 3.54 4.59
CA TRP A 34 0.55 2.49 5.46
C TRP A 34 -0.54 1.51 5.94
N GLY A 35 -0.47 0.28 5.43
CA GLY A 35 -1.41 -0.80 5.76
C GLY A 35 -2.72 -0.80 4.96
N HIS A 36 -2.95 0.22 4.13
CA HIS A 36 -4.17 0.39 3.34
C HIS A 36 -3.84 0.91 1.94
N ILE A 37 -3.44 0.02 1.02
CA ILE A 37 -3.12 0.44 -0.35
C ILE A 37 -4.40 0.82 -1.09
N LEU A 38 -4.40 2.00 -1.71
CA LEU A 38 -5.48 2.43 -2.58
C LEU A 38 -5.14 2.04 -4.02
N LEU A 39 -6.11 1.50 -4.76
CA LEU A 39 -5.95 1.13 -6.17
C LEU A 39 -7.13 1.62 -6.99
N SER A 40 -6.86 1.96 -8.24
CA SER A 40 -7.90 2.24 -9.22
C SER A 40 -8.81 1.02 -9.43
N GLU A 41 -10.12 1.20 -9.22
CA GLU A 41 -11.12 0.17 -9.55
C GLU A 41 -11.10 -0.15 -11.04
N ASN A 42 -10.90 0.85 -11.89
CA ASN A 42 -10.82 0.67 -13.34
C ASN A 42 -9.59 -0.16 -13.74
N LEU A 43 -8.43 0.12 -13.15
CA LEU A 43 -7.22 -0.68 -13.39
C LEU A 43 -7.41 -2.13 -12.90
N ALA A 44 -8.00 -2.33 -11.73
CA ALA A 44 -8.24 -3.66 -11.16
C ALA A 44 -9.28 -4.47 -11.94
N THR A 45 -10.23 -3.81 -12.61
CA THR A 45 -11.36 -4.48 -13.28
C THR A 45 -11.15 -4.64 -14.79
N TYR A 46 -10.55 -3.64 -15.44
CA TYR A 46 -10.46 -3.55 -16.90
C TYR A 46 -9.02 -3.34 -17.39
N GLY A 47 -8.05 -3.17 -16.49
CA GLY A 47 -6.66 -2.93 -16.83
C GLY A 47 -5.94 -4.16 -17.38
N ASP A 48 -4.75 -3.92 -17.93
CA ASP A 48 -3.83 -4.98 -18.30
C ASP A 48 -3.18 -5.61 -17.05
N ASP A 49 -3.13 -6.94 -16.99
CA ASP A 49 -2.63 -7.69 -15.82
C ASP A 49 -1.19 -7.33 -15.46
N ALA A 50 -0.33 -7.07 -16.46
CA ALA A 50 1.07 -6.71 -16.20
C ALA A 50 1.15 -5.31 -15.59
N HIS A 51 0.33 -4.38 -16.05
CA HIS A 51 0.24 -3.04 -15.46
C HIS A 51 -0.33 -3.10 -14.02
N LEU A 52 -1.44 -3.83 -13.80
CA LEU A 52 -2.01 -4.01 -12.47
C LEU A 52 -0.99 -4.62 -11.49
N THR A 53 -0.28 -5.67 -11.93
CA THR A 53 0.77 -6.32 -11.13
C THR A 53 1.90 -5.37 -10.79
N TYR A 54 2.32 -4.54 -11.75
CA TYR A 54 3.35 -3.53 -11.53
C TYR A 54 2.92 -2.51 -10.47
N VAL A 55 1.71 -1.95 -10.56
CA VAL A 55 1.20 -0.97 -9.59
C VAL A 55 1.10 -1.59 -8.21
N ILE A 56 0.54 -2.81 -8.07
CA ILE A 56 0.48 -3.52 -6.79
C ILE A 56 1.88 -3.68 -6.18
N ALA A 57 2.87 -4.07 -6.99
CA ALA A 57 4.25 -4.24 -6.52
C ALA A 57 4.91 -2.91 -6.11
N HIS A 58 4.64 -1.82 -6.84
CA HIS A 58 5.10 -0.48 -6.54
C HIS A 58 4.56 0.00 -5.19
N GLU A 59 3.24 -0.05 -4.98
CA GLU A 59 2.63 0.37 -3.70
C GLU A 59 3.07 -0.48 -2.50
N LEU A 60 3.32 -1.78 -2.71
CA LEU A 60 3.87 -2.65 -1.67
C LEU A 60 5.33 -2.33 -1.34
N ALA A 61 6.14 -1.97 -2.33
CA ALA A 61 7.55 -1.60 -2.12
C ALA A 61 7.67 -0.36 -1.23
N HIS A 62 6.75 0.58 -1.39
CA HIS A 62 6.67 1.77 -0.57
C HIS A 62 6.58 1.49 0.95
N HIS A 63 6.00 0.36 1.42
CA HIS A 63 6.01 -0.03 2.85
C HIS A 63 7.41 -0.03 3.46
N TRP A 64 8.43 -0.37 2.68
CA TRP A 64 9.84 -0.27 3.12
C TRP A 64 10.46 1.06 2.74
N ILE A 65 10.27 1.51 1.48
CA ILE A 65 10.96 2.68 0.90
C ILE A 65 9.92 3.74 0.53
N GLY A 66 9.62 4.59 1.50
CA GLY A 66 8.63 5.68 1.43
C GLY A 66 7.85 5.80 2.74
N ASN A 67 7.53 4.65 3.31
CA ASN A 67 6.89 4.49 4.61
C ASN A 67 7.93 4.26 5.72
N LYS A 68 8.52 3.06 5.83
CA LYS A 68 9.45 2.72 6.94
C LYS A 68 10.73 3.55 6.91
N ALA A 69 11.30 3.74 5.73
CA ALA A 69 12.34 4.71 5.46
C ALA A 69 11.73 5.80 4.57
N THR A 70 11.54 7.00 5.13
CA THR A 70 10.91 8.13 4.43
C THR A 70 11.89 9.29 4.27
N VAL A 71 11.59 10.18 3.32
CA VAL A 71 12.39 11.38 3.07
C VAL A 71 12.03 12.49 4.05
N ASP A 72 13.00 13.34 4.41
CA ASP A 72 12.75 14.46 5.32
C ASP A 72 12.03 15.63 4.62
N ARG A 73 12.09 15.69 3.28
CA ARG A 73 11.55 16.79 2.45
C ARG A 73 11.16 16.31 1.06
N TRP A 74 10.11 16.92 0.50
CA TRP A 74 9.56 16.60 -0.82
C TRP A 74 10.54 16.70 -2.00
N ARG A 75 11.59 17.52 -1.90
CA ARG A 75 12.61 17.61 -2.97
C ARG A 75 13.33 16.28 -3.23
N TRP A 76 13.28 15.36 -2.28
CA TRP A 76 13.92 14.04 -2.36
C TRP A 76 12.94 12.93 -2.74
N ILE A 77 11.71 13.26 -3.19
CA ILE A 77 10.65 12.30 -3.49
C ILE A 77 11.09 11.15 -4.40
N CYS A 78 12.02 11.40 -5.32
CA CYS A 78 12.59 10.39 -6.22
C CYS A 78 13.43 9.30 -5.54
N LEU A 79 13.70 9.39 -4.23
CA LEU A 79 14.31 8.33 -3.45
C LEU A 79 13.28 7.29 -2.94
N GLN A 80 11.98 7.58 -3.09
CA GLN A 80 10.91 6.62 -2.82
C GLN A 80 10.66 5.78 -4.08
N VAL A 81 10.22 4.53 -3.91
CA VAL A 81 10.15 3.52 -4.98
C VAL A 81 8.76 3.25 -5.44
#